data_AF-A0A7Y3FNI5-F1
#
_entry.id   AF-A0A7Y3FNI5-F1
#
_cell.length_a   1.000
_cell.length_b   1.000
_cell.length_c   1.000
_cell.angle_alpha   90.00
_cell.angle_beta   90.00
_cell.angle_gamma   90.00
#
_symmetry.space_group_name_H-M   'P 1'
#
loop_
_entity.id
_entity.type
_entity.pdbx_description
1 polymer ?
#
loop_
_entity_poly.entity_id
_entity_poly.type
_entity_poly.pdbx_seq_one_letter_code
_entity_poly.pdbx_strand_id
1 'polypeptide(L)'
;MRTPDCLHWLALTILAGGAVGCQQEVLPDDPDQETGFPYAAYHASCSPVDGHAEVLALTHQEVEEAYGWSGPRLTVDVYRPPFLGEPGMHQSEGATDDDGAAVRCDSEDQCEVADRFTLRVDSVLPDGRVEGFLRAEFAGGEVIAGPFSAGRIDFSPLCG
;
A
#
# COMPACT_ATOMS: atom_id res chain seq x y z
N MET A 1 19.37 31.64 -57.98
CA MET A 1 20.45 30.87 -58.62
C MET A 1 21.08 29.97 -57.56
N ARG A 2 21.17 28.67 -57.86
CA ARG A 2 21.88 27.57 -57.16
C ARG A 2 21.34 27.05 -55.81
N THR A 3 20.47 26.05 -55.89
CA THR A 3 20.68 24.70 -55.29
C THR A 3 21.77 23.95 -56.11
N PRO A 4 22.48 22.89 -55.66
CA PRO A 4 22.10 21.76 -54.79
C PRO A 4 23.18 21.44 -53.71
N ASP A 5 23.05 20.49 -52.77
CA ASP A 5 23.29 19.05 -52.98
C ASP A 5 22.61 18.19 -51.90
N CYS A 6 21.80 17.26 -52.39
CA CYS A 6 21.41 16.02 -51.72
C CYS A 6 22.52 14.99 -51.95
N LEU A 7 23.01 14.30 -50.92
CA LEU A 7 23.37 12.88 -51.01
C LEU A 7 23.48 12.31 -49.59
N HIS A 8 22.49 11.52 -49.19
CA HIS A 8 22.65 10.07 -49.00
C HIS A 8 23.56 9.69 -47.83
N TRP A 9 22.96 9.46 -46.66
CA TRP A 9 23.23 8.21 -45.94
C TRP A 9 21.90 7.61 -45.48
N LEU A 10 21.66 6.43 -46.04
CA LEU A 10 20.56 5.54 -45.83
C LEU A 10 20.77 4.74 -44.53
N ALA A 11 19.65 4.26 -44.02
CA ALA A 11 19.49 2.95 -43.39
C ALA A 11 19.73 2.80 -41.88
N LEU A 12 18.57 2.70 -41.19
CA LEU A 12 18.10 1.45 -40.57
C LEU A 12 18.80 1.01 -39.28
N THR A 13 18.24 1.47 -38.16
CA THR A 13 18.08 0.62 -36.98
C THR A 13 16.72 0.88 -36.35
N ILE A 14 15.69 0.23 -36.90
CA ILE A 14 14.46 -0.08 -36.16
C ILE A 14 14.86 -1.19 -35.19
N LEU A 15 15.52 -0.82 -34.09
CA LEU A 15 15.66 -1.70 -32.94
C LEU A 15 14.34 -1.60 -32.20
N ALA A 16 13.61 -2.72 -32.21
CA ALA A 16 12.40 -2.98 -31.48
C ALA A 16 12.34 -2.16 -30.19
N GLY A 17 11.58 -1.05 -30.24
CA GLY A 17 11.05 -0.41 -29.06
C GLY A 17 10.08 -1.42 -28.47
N GLY A 18 10.62 -2.37 -27.70
CA GLY A 18 9.89 -3.01 -26.64
C GLY A 18 9.44 -1.86 -25.77
N ALA A 19 8.21 -1.40 -26.01
CA ALA A 19 7.47 -0.65 -25.04
C ALA A 19 7.47 -1.55 -23.82
N VAL A 20 8.42 -1.31 -22.92
CA VAL A 20 8.26 -1.64 -21.51
C VAL A 20 7.06 -0.80 -21.12
N GLY A 21 5.87 -1.36 -21.35
CA GLY A 21 4.67 -0.83 -20.78
C GLY A 21 4.95 -0.86 -19.29
N CYS A 22 5.13 0.31 -18.70
CA CYS A 22 4.84 0.50 -17.30
C CYS A 22 3.37 0.08 -17.17
N GLN A 23 3.15 -1.22 -16.93
CA GLN A 23 1.86 -1.76 -16.58
C GLN A 23 1.69 -1.31 -15.13
N GLN A 24 1.40 -0.02 -14.98
CA GLN A 24 0.92 0.53 -13.74
C GLN A 24 -0.40 -0.22 -13.53
N GLU A 25 -0.42 -1.08 -12.52
CA GLU A 25 -1.62 -1.83 -12.17
C GLU A 25 -2.69 -0.78 -11.89
N VAL A 26 -3.60 -0.61 -12.85
CA VAL A 26 -4.73 0.30 -12.71
C VAL A 26 -5.64 -0.40 -11.73
N LEU A 27 -5.45 -0.11 -10.44
CA LEU A 27 -6.41 -0.45 -9.41
C LEU A 27 -7.77 0.03 -9.91
N PRO A 28 -8.82 -0.82 -9.89
CA PRO A 28 -10.12 -0.39 -10.33
C PRO A 28 -10.54 0.86 -9.53
N ASP A 29 -10.80 1.95 -10.25
CA ASP A 29 -11.39 3.20 -9.76
C ASP A 29 -12.86 2.94 -9.37
N ASP A 30 -13.10 2.05 -8.42
CA ASP A 30 -14.41 1.89 -7.82
C ASP A 30 -14.39 2.60 -6.46
N PRO A 31 -14.53 3.96 -6.44
CA PRO A 31 -14.44 4.77 -5.22
C PRO A 31 -15.59 4.49 -4.25
N ASP A 32 -16.57 3.67 -4.65
CA ASP A 32 -17.78 3.39 -3.89
C ASP A 32 -17.65 2.15 -2.98
N GLN A 33 -16.51 1.45 -2.99
CA GLN A 33 -16.25 0.38 -2.03
C GLN A 33 -15.71 0.99 -0.74
N GLU A 34 -16.52 1.01 0.31
CA GLU A 34 -16.04 1.26 1.67
C GLU A 34 -15.40 -0.03 2.19
N THR A 35 -14.28 0.10 2.89
CA THR A 35 -13.57 -1.03 3.49
C THR A 35 -14.40 -1.81 4.52
N GLY A 36 -15.55 -1.26 4.92
CA GLY A 36 -16.37 -1.74 6.04
C GLY A 36 -15.88 -1.27 7.40
N PHE A 37 -14.71 -0.61 7.47
CA PHE A 37 -14.10 -0.14 8.71
C PHE A 37 -14.21 1.40 8.82
N PRO A 38 -14.99 1.93 9.76
CA PRO A 38 -15.20 3.38 9.90
C PRO A 38 -13.99 4.14 10.48
N TYR A 39 -13.02 3.47 11.08
CA TYR A 39 -11.85 4.10 11.68
C TYR A 39 -10.56 3.53 11.10
N ALA A 40 -9.56 4.40 10.97
CA ALA A 40 -8.21 3.99 10.60
C ALA A 40 -7.17 4.76 11.42
N ALA A 41 -6.09 4.07 11.78
CA ALA A 41 -4.94 4.66 12.46
C ALA A 41 -3.66 3.97 11.98
N TYR A 42 -2.52 4.63 12.16
CA TYR A 42 -1.23 4.01 11.87
C TYR A 42 -0.16 4.38 12.90
N HIS A 43 0.81 3.49 13.08
CA HIS A 43 1.93 3.70 14.01
C HIS A 43 3.18 2.91 13.59
N ALA A 44 4.32 3.27 14.18
CA ALA A 44 5.54 2.49 14.05
C ALA A 44 5.41 1.14 14.79
N SER A 45 5.99 0.08 14.26
CA SER A 45 6.10 -1.25 14.86
C SER A 45 7.48 -1.83 14.60
N CYS A 46 7.68 -3.09 14.93
CA CYS A 46 8.88 -3.85 14.56
C CYS A 46 8.54 -4.94 13.55
N SER A 47 9.38 -5.06 12.52
CA SER A 47 9.33 -6.14 11.55
C SER A 47 9.75 -7.47 12.20
N PRO A 48 9.23 -8.62 11.73
CA PRO A 48 9.65 -9.95 12.18
C PRO A 48 11.14 -10.29 11.97
N VAL A 49 11.83 -9.55 11.10
CA VAL A 49 13.26 -9.77 10.76
C VAL A 49 14.18 -8.73 11.42
N ASP A 50 13.81 -8.23 12.59
CA ASP A 50 14.55 -7.24 13.36
C ASP A 50 14.78 -5.93 12.58
N GLY A 51 13.75 -5.08 12.56
CA GLY A 51 13.79 -3.81 11.83
C GLY A 51 12.57 -2.91 12.10
N HIS A 52 12.63 -1.69 11.60
CA HIS A 52 11.49 -0.76 11.65
C HIS A 52 10.36 -1.24 10.74
N ALA A 53 9.13 -1.11 11.20
CA ALA A 53 7.93 -1.32 10.41
C ALA A 53 6.92 -0.20 10.69
N GLU A 54 5.92 -0.06 9.83
CA GLU A 54 4.70 0.70 10.14
C GLU A 54 3.48 -0.18 9.96
N VAL A 55 2.46 0.06 10.77
CA VAL A 55 1.19 -0.69 10.73
C VAL A 55 0.08 0.29 10.47
N LEU A 56 -0.69 0.06 9.41
CA LEU A 56 -1.99 0.66 9.18
C LEU A 56 -3.05 -0.29 9.76
N ALA A 57 -3.90 0.20 10.66
CA ALA A 57 -5.01 -0.55 11.23
C ALA A 57 -6.35 0.09 10.83
N LEU A 58 -7.25 -0.72 10.30
CA LEU A 58 -8.64 -0.39 10.00
C LEU A 58 -9.53 -1.12 11.00
N THR A 59 -10.41 -0.41 11.70
CA THR A 59 -11.16 -0.92 12.86
C THR A 59 -12.61 -0.45 12.90
N HIS A 60 -13.45 -1.16 13.66
CA HIS A 60 -14.84 -0.76 13.95
C HIS A 60 -14.99 0.18 15.15
N GLN A 61 -13.93 0.35 15.93
CA GLN A 61 -13.88 1.22 17.09
C GLN A 61 -12.71 2.18 16.93
N GLU A 62 -12.87 3.41 17.41
CA GLU A 62 -11.78 4.38 17.46
C GLU A 62 -10.66 3.85 18.35
N VAL A 63 -9.42 4.07 17.92
CA VAL A 63 -8.22 3.57 18.57
C VAL A 63 -7.35 4.74 18.97
N GLU A 64 -7.01 4.81 20.26
CA GLU A 64 -6.11 5.83 20.80
C GLU A 64 -4.70 5.28 21.12
N GLU A 65 -4.54 3.95 21.14
CA GLU A 65 -3.30 3.27 21.53
C GLU A 65 -2.86 2.23 20.49
N ALA A 66 -1.54 2.09 20.30
CA ALA A 66 -0.95 1.24 19.26
C ALA A 66 -1.30 -0.25 19.36
N TYR A 67 -1.61 -0.78 20.54
CA TYR A 67 -1.90 -2.21 20.74
C TYR A 67 -3.22 -2.47 21.49
N GLY A 68 -4.11 -1.47 21.57
CA GLY A 68 -5.36 -1.54 22.34
C GLY A 68 -6.58 -2.03 21.54
N TRP A 69 -6.38 -2.76 20.45
CA TRP A 69 -7.47 -3.09 19.53
C TRP A 69 -8.30 -4.26 20.02
N SER A 70 -9.63 -4.10 20.02
CA SER A 70 -10.56 -5.19 20.30
C SER A 70 -11.57 -5.36 19.16
N GLY A 71 -11.89 -6.61 18.85
CA GLY A 71 -12.87 -6.98 17.82
C GLY A 71 -12.30 -7.00 16.39
N PRO A 72 -13.22 -6.94 15.39
CA PRO A 72 -12.86 -7.04 13.98
C PRO A 72 -11.93 -5.93 13.52
N ARG A 73 -10.87 -6.32 12.80
CA ARG A 73 -9.86 -5.40 12.27
C ARG A 73 -9.21 -5.93 10.99
N LEU A 74 -8.69 -5.02 10.20
CA LEU A 74 -7.76 -5.30 9.11
C LEU A 74 -6.48 -4.51 9.36
N THR A 75 -5.35 -5.19 9.50
CA THR A 75 -4.04 -4.55 9.61
C THR A 75 -3.25 -4.74 8.32
N VAL A 76 -2.42 -3.75 7.99
CA VAL A 76 -1.43 -3.82 6.93
C VAL A 76 -0.10 -3.42 7.52
N ASP A 77 0.82 -4.37 7.59
CA ASP A 77 2.18 -4.18 8.03
C ASP A 77 3.08 -3.85 6.84
N VAL A 78 3.89 -2.81 6.98
CA VAL A 78 4.87 -2.33 5.98
C VAL A 78 6.26 -2.47 6.59
N TYR A 79 7.06 -3.41 6.08
CA TYR A 79 8.37 -3.76 6.65
C TYR A 79 9.54 -3.02 6.00
N ARG A 80 9.35 -2.43 4.83
CA ARG A 80 10.40 -1.68 4.11
C ARG A 80 9.90 -0.33 3.60
N PRO A 81 10.80 0.66 3.44
CA PRO A 81 10.43 1.93 2.83
C PRO A 81 9.92 1.75 1.38
N PRO A 82 9.06 2.64 0.88
CA PRO A 82 8.54 3.83 1.56
C PRO A 82 7.49 3.50 2.63
N PHE A 83 7.52 4.23 3.74
CA PHE A 83 6.59 4.07 4.85
C PHE A 83 5.32 4.93 4.68
N LEU A 84 4.26 4.69 5.46
CA LEU A 84 2.94 5.35 5.31
C LEU A 84 3.04 6.87 5.43
N GLY A 85 3.95 7.36 6.27
CA GLY A 85 4.21 8.80 6.44
C GLY A 85 4.91 9.48 5.26
N GLU A 86 5.24 8.76 4.18
CA GLU A 86 5.94 9.27 3.01
C GLU A 86 4.96 9.48 1.83
N PRO A 87 4.93 10.67 1.22
CA PRO A 87 4.07 10.94 0.06
C PRO A 87 4.39 10.01 -1.12
N GLY A 88 3.35 9.48 -1.77
CA GLY A 88 3.50 8.62 -2.94
C GLY A 88 3.93 7.19 -2.61
N MET A 89 3.84 6.79 -1.33
CA MET A 89 3.98 5.39 -0.93
C MET A 89 2.99 4.54 -1.72
N HIS A 90 3.50 3.52 -2.38
CA HIS A 90 2.71 2.54 -3.11
C HIS A 90 3.37 1.18 -2.94
N GLN A 91 2.63 0.24 -2.38
CA GLN A 91 3.06 -1.12 -2.14
C GLN A 91 2.04 -2.09 -2.70
N SER A 92 2.50 -3.12 -3.39
CA SER A 92 1.64 -4.16 -3.93
C SER A 92 2.37 -5.49 -3.81
N GLU A 93 1.88 -6.37 -2.95
CA GLU A 93 2.60 -7.57 -2.52
C GLU A 93 1.71 -8.81 -2.55
N GLY A 94 2.34 -9.97 -2.63
CA GLY A 94 1.72 -11.26 -2.32
C GLY A 94 1.73 -11.56 -0.82
N ALA A 95 0.98 -12.58 -0.42
CA ALA A 95 0.71 -12.99 0.97
C ALA A 95 1.91 -13.21 1.91
N THR A 96 3.13 -13.32 1.37
CA THR A 96 4.30 -13.84 2.10
C THR A 96 5.59 -13.08 1.80
N ASP A 97 5.50 -11.88 1.25
CA ASP A 97 6.69 -11.14 0.84
C ASP A 97 7.36 -10.45 2.04
N ASP A 98 8.69 -10.29 1.96
CA ASP A 98 9.52 -9.68 3.01
C ASP A 98 9.20 -8.19 3.27
N ASP A 99 8.32 -7.61 2.45
CA ASP A 99 8.07 -6.18 2.38
C ASP A 99 6.78 -5.75 3.10
N GLY A 100 5.86 -6.68 3.38
CA GLY A 100 4.64 -6.39 4.15
C GLY A 100 3.62 -7.53 4.17
N ALA A 101 2.55 -7.36 4.94
CA ALA A 101 1.45 -8.31 5.02
C ALA A 101 0.13 -7.61 5.34
N ALA A 102 -0.99 -8.12 4.82
CA ALA A 102 -2.32 -7.70 5.25
C ALA A 102 -3.02 -8.84 5.99
N VAL A 103 -3.55 -8.56 7.18
CA VAL A 103 -4.17 -9.55 8.07
C VAL A 103 -5.53 -9.05 8.53
N ARG A 104 -6.57 -9.83 8.26
CA ARG A 104 -7.89 -9.60 8.82
C ARG A 104 -8.06 -10.47 10.06
N CYS A 105 -8.55 -9.90 11.14
CA CYS A 105 -8.95 -10.66 12.33
C CYS A 105 -10.39 -10.34 12.69
N ASP A 106 -11.27 -11.35 12.78
CA ASP A 106 -12.64 -11.20 13.31
C ASP A 106 -12.64 -11.20 14.85
N SER A 107 -11.65 -11.88 15.43
CA SER A 107 -11.32 -11.91 16.86
C SER A 107 -9.83 -12.16 17.04
N GLU A 108 -9.32 -12.10 18.27
CA GLU A 108 -7.88 -12.29 18.56
C GLU A 108 -7.34 -13.65 18.10
N ASP A 109 -8.18 -14.69 18.12
CA ASP A 109 -7.80 -16.06 17.75
C ASP A 109 -8.19 -16.44 16.31
N GLN A 110 -8.90 -15.56 15.60
CA GLN A 110 -9.44 -15.85 14.26
C GLN A 110 -8.94 -14.79 13.29
N CYS A 111 -7.75 -15.04 12.76
CA CYS A 111 -7.09 -14.19 11.78
C CYS A 111 -6.81 -14.94 10.47
N GLU A 112 -6.90 -14.21 9.37
CA GLU A 112 -6.63 -14.67 8.02
C GLU A 112 -5.68 -13.68 7.35
N VAL A 113 -4.65 -14.20 6.69
CA VAL A 113 -3.70 -13.40 5.91
C VAL A 113 -4.24 -13.28 4.49
N ALA A 114 -4.19 -12.08 3.91
CA ALA A 114 -4.59 -11.83 2.54
C ALA A 114 -3.63 -12.55 1.56
N ASP A 115 -4.17 -13.10 0.48
CA ASP A 115 -3.40 -13.67 -0.63
C ASP A 115 -2.54 -12.61 -1.34
N ARG A 116 -3.03 -11.37 -1.37
CA ARG A 116 -2.33 -10.19 -1.88
C ARG A 116 -2.93 -8.92 -1.29
N PHE A 117 -2.14 -7.85 -1.27
CA PHE A 117 -2.68 -6.52 -0.99
C PHE A 117 -2.01 -5.45 -1.84
N THR A 118 -2.73 -4.36 -2.05
CA THR A 118 -2.22 -3.12 -2.61
C THR A 118 -2.58 -1.97 -1.68
N LEU A 119 -1.57 -1.21 -1.28
CA LEU A 119 -1.68 -0.05 -0.42
C LEU A 119 -1.07 1.15 -1.14
N ARG A 120 -1.83 2.24 -1.22
CA ARG A 120 -1.40 3.49 -1.83
C ARG A 120 -1.69 4.63 -0.88
N VAL A 121 -0.69 5.46 -0.61
CA VAL A 121 -0.84 6.74 0.10
C VAL A 121 -0.88 7.86 -0.92
N ASP A 122 -2.00 8.57 -0.96
CA ASP A 122 -2.27 9.65 -1.89
C ASP A 122 -1.81 10.99 -1.35
N SER A 123 -1.98 11.19 -0.06
CA SER A 123 -1.54 12.40 0.61
C SER A 123 -1.21 12.18 2.07
N VAL A 124 -0.22 12.94 2.53
CA VAL A 124 0.12 13.12 3.95
C VAL A 124 -0.28 14.54 4.32
N LEU A 125 -1.25 14.67 5.21
CA LEU A 125 -1.79 15.95 5.65
C LEU A 125 -0.87 16.64 6.67
N PRO A 126 -1.01 17.96 6.89
CA PRO A 126 -0.16 18.69 7.83
C PRO A 126 -0.25 18.23 9.30
N ASP A 127 -1.35 17.58 9.68
CA ASP A 127 -1.54 16.99 11.02
C ASP A 127 -0.93 15.58 11.14
N GLY A 128 -0.25 15.10 10.10
CA GLY A 128 0.34 13.77 10.03
C GLY A 128 -0.65 12.67 9.66
N ARG A 129 -1.90 13.01 9.34
CA ARG A 129 -2.86 12.04 8.83
C ARG A 129 -2.48 11.59 7.43
N VAL A 130 -2.67 10.31 7.14
CA VAL A 130 -2.43 9.73 5.81
C VAL A 130 -3.77 9.38 5.16
N GLU A 131 -3.93 9.75 3.90
CA GLU A 131 -5.10 9.42 3.09
C GLU A 131 -4.67 8.59 1.90
N GLY A 132 -5.48 7.59 1.55
CA GLY A 132 -5.08 6.65 0.53
C GLY A 132 -6.14 5.61 0.20
N PHE A 133 -5.69 4.54 -0.44
CA PHE A 133 -6.52 3.42 -0.86
C PHE A 133 -5.86 2.10 -0.46
N LEU A 134 -6.67 1.18 0.04
CA LEU A 134 -6.29 -0.19 0.35
C LEU A 134 -7.14 -1.16 -0.46
N ARG A 135 -6.51 -2.23 -0.95
CA ARG A 135 -7.17 -3.42 -1.47
C ARG A 135 -6.48 -4.64 -0.90
N ALA A 136 -7.20 -5.51 -0.21
CA ALA A 136 -6.71 -6.80 0.27
C ALA A 136 -7.61 -7.90 -0.30
N GLU A 137 -7.02 -8.92 -0.91
CA GLU A 137 -7.76 -10.06 -1.46
C GLU A 137 -7.42 -11.31 -0.62
N PHE A 138 -8.45 -12.02 -0.17
CA PHE A 138 -8.36 -13.18 0.72
C PHE A 138 -8.71 -14.47 0.00
N ALA A 139 -8.46 -15.59 0.69
CA ALA A 139 -8.79 -16.90 0.16
C ALA A 139 -10.29 -17.00 -0.15
N GLY A 140 -10.63 -17.71 -1.23
CA GLY A 140 -12.02 -17.82 -1.67
C GLY A 140 -12.54 -16.60 -2.47
N GLY A 141 -11.67 -15.62 -2.76
CA GLY A 141 -11.98 -14.49 -3.64
C GLY A 141 -12.70 -13.33 -2.95
N GLU A 142 -12.72 -13.33 -1.63
CA GLU A 142 -13.17 -12.17 -0.86
C GLU A 142 -12.20 -11.00 -1.04
N VAL A 143 -12.73 -9.79 -1.18
CA VAL A 143 -11.94 -8.58 -1.36
C VAL A 143 -12.45 -7.52 -0.40
N ILE A 144 -11.53 -6.94 0.38
CA ILE A 144 -11.77 -5.72 1.15
C ILE A 144 -11.00 -4.61 0.45
N ALA A 145 -11.72 -3.65 -0.12
CA ALA A 145 -11.11 -2.53 -0.82
C ALA A 145 -11.83 -1.23 -0.49
N GLY A 146 -11.09 -0.13 -0.46
CA GLY A 146 -11.67 1.18 -0.27
C GLY A 146 -10.67 2.25 0.15
N PRO A 147 -11.13 3.52 0.18
CA PRO A 147 -10.32 4.61 0.70
C PRO A 147 -10.15 4.50 2.21
N PHE A 148 -9.09 5.12 2.73
CA PHE A 148 -8.90 5.32 4.17
C PHE A 148 -8.38 6.72 4.48
N SER A 149 -8.60 7.16 5.71
CA SER A 149 -8.03 8.38 6.29
C SER A 149 -7.55 8.01 7.71
N ALA A 150 -6.25 7.82 7.88
CA ALA A 150 -5.68 7.22 9.08
C ALA A 150 -4.87 8.24 9.89
N GLY A 151 -5.26 8.41 11.16
CA GLY A 151 -4.53 9.24 12.12
C GLY A 151 -3.24 8.56 12.60
N ARG A 152 -2.20 9.35 12.87
CA ARG A 152 -0.98 8.83 13.48
C ARG A 152 -1.18 8.61 14.97
N ILE A 153 -0.83 7.42 15.46
CA ILE A 153 -0.64 7.16 16.89
C ILE A 153 0.85 7.27 17.20
N ASP A 154 1.20 8.16 18.10
CA ASP A 154 2.59 8.35 18.53
C ASP A 154 3.04 7.18 19.39
N PHE A 155 3.75 6.26 18.75
CA PHE A 155 4.35 5.11 19.40
C PHE A 155 5.76 4.89 18.83
N SER A 156 6.71 4.58 19.71
CA SER A 156 8.13 4.39 19.37
C SER A 156 8.59 3.05 19.91
N PRO A 157 8.45 1.97 19.12
CA PRO A 157 8.90 0.66 19.56
C PRO A 157 10.43 0.63 19.66
N LEU A 158 10.94 -0.19 20.58
CA LEU A 158 12.34 -0.55 20.63
C LEU A 158 12.53 -1.84 19.82
N CYS A 159 12.91 -1.70 18.55
CA CYS A 159 13.30 -2.84 17.71
C CYS A 159 14.78 -3.15 17.99
N GLY A 160 15.12 -4.44 18.13
CA GLY A 160 16.44 -4.92 18.56
C GLY A 160 16.99 -5.98 17.63
#